data_AF-A0AAN8BZV8-F1
#
_entry.id   AF-A0AAN8BZV8-F1
#
_cell.length_a   1.000
_cell.length_b   1.000
_cell.length_c   1.000
_cell.angle_alpha   90.00
_cell.angle_beta   90.00
_cell.angle_gamma   90.00
#
_symmetry.space_group_name_H-M   'P 1'
#
loop_
_entity.id
_entity.type
_entity.pdbx_description
1 polymer ?
#
loop_
_entity_poly.entity_id
_entity_poly.type
_entity_poly.pdbx_seq_one_letter_code
_entity_poly.pdbx_strand_id
1 'polypeptide(L)'
;MYQVPQRRRITKDSKWVTISDLKIQAVKEICYEVALNDFRQTRQEIEALAIVKMKELCASYSKKDPNERDSWRAVARDVWDTVGVGDERIEDVVTNGPRPGVVVMDDLKVHIDKLEDILHEVKKQNNMKDEEIRTLRNKMVKMEKVLPLITPESQEKPPVATSTTSATSHKRRETSLARKA
;
A
#
# COMPACT_ATOMS: atom_id res chain seq x y z
N MET A 1 3.33 33.44 2.63
CA MET A 1 2.66 33.79 1.36
C MET A 1 3.69 33.70 0.25
N TYR A 2 3.65 32.64 -0.56
CA TYR A 2 4.57 32.51 -1.70
C TYR A 2 3.92 33.16 -2.91
N GLN A 3 4.46 34.28 -3.38
CA GLN A 3 3.95 35.00 -4.54
C GLN A 3 4.79 34.63 -5.77
N VAL A 4 4.14 34.04 -6.79
CA VAL A 4 4.81 33.70 -8.05
C VAL A 4 5.43 34.97 -8.66
N PRO A 5 6.75 34.99 -8.96
CA PRO A 5 7.42 36.17 -9.49
C PRO A 5 6.77 36.72 -10.76
N GLN A 6 6.48 38.03 -10.78
CA GLN A 6 5.82 38.75 -11.89
C GLN A 6 6.39 38.44 -13.28
N ARG A 7 7.70 38.19 -13.39
CA ARG A 7 8.37 37.84 -14.66
C ARG A 7 7.89 36.54 -15.32
N ARG A 8 7.25 35.63 -14.57
CA ARG A 8 6.71 34.36 -15.10
C ARG A 8 5.23 34.46 -15.48
N ARG A 9 4.58 35.60 -15.22
CA ARG A 9 3.22 35.85 -15.69
C ARG A 9 3.29 36.32 -17.14
N ILE A 10 2.37 35.84 -17.97
CA ILE A 10 2.28 36.30 -19.35
C ILE A 10 2.20 37.84 -19.35
N THR A 11 2.97 38.50 -20.21
CA THR A 11 2.99 39.96 -20.29
C THR A 11 1.56 40.44 -20.51
N LYS A 12 1.15 41.51 -19.82
CA LYS A 12 -0.23 42.03 -19.78
C LYS A 12 -0.69 42.66 -21.11
N ASP A 13 -0.12 42.24 -22.23
CA ASP A 13 -0.50 42.64 -23.58
C ASP A 13 -1.61 41.71 -24.08
N SER A 14 -2.82 41.91 -23.54
CA SER A 14 -4.05 41.13 -23.83
C SER A 14 -4.36 40.96 -25.34
N LYS A 15 -3.80 41.81 -26.18
CA LYS A 15 -4.01 41.82 -27.64
C LYS A 15 -3.55 40.52 -28.31
N TRP A 16 -2.45 39.92 -27.87
CA TRP A 16 -1.83 38.76 -28.51
C TRP A 16 -2.05 37.44 -27.76
N VAL A 17 -2.60 37.50 -26.54
CA VAL A 17 -2.85 36.32 -25.72
C VAL A 17 -4.04 35.53 -26.28
N THR A 18 -3.83 34.25 -26.54
CA THR A 18 -4.85 33.30 -27.02
C THR A 18 -5.47 32.51 -25.85
N ILE A 19 -6.61 31.89 -26.08
CA ILE A 19 -7.23 30.98 -25.09
C ILE A 19 -6.27 29.82 -24.74
N SER A 20 -5.50 29.32 -25.71
CA SER A 20 -4.51 28.27 -25.47
C SER A 20 -3.40 28.72 -24.51
N ASP A 21 -2.95 29.98 -24.62
CA ASP A 21 -1.96 30.54 -23.70
C ASP A 21 -2.52 30.63 -22.27
N LEU A 22 -3.79 31.01 -22.13
CA LEU A 22 -4.48 31.04 -20.84
C LEU A 22 -4.62 29.64 -20.23
N LYS A 23 -4.90 28.62 -21.05
CA LYS A 23 -4.94 27.21 -20.59
C LYS A 23 -3.57 26.77 -20.07
N ILE A 24 -2.50 27.04 -20.81
CA ILE A 24 -1.13 26.73 -20.39
C ILE A 24 -0.79 27.45 -19.08
N GLN A 25 -1.20 28.72 -18.93
CA GLN A 25 -1.01 29.47 -17.69
C GLN A 25 -1.79 28.87 -16.53
N ALA A 26 -3.05 28.49 -16.74
CA ALA A 26 -3.87 27.85 -15.72
C ALA A 26 -3.22 26.54 -15.23
N VAL A 27 -2.76 25.68 -16.15
CA VAL A 27 -2.06 24.43 -15.81
C VAL A 27 -0.85 24.74 -14.92
N LYS A 28 0.01 25.68 -15.34
CA LYS A 28 1.20 26.06 -14.58
C LYS A 28 0.85 26.55 -13.17
N GLU A 29 -0.09 27.49 -13.05
CA GLU A 29 -0.48 28.05 -11.75
C GLU A 29 -1.06 26.98 -10.82
N ILE A 30 -1.92 26.10 -11.34
CA ILE A 30 -2.52 25.02 -10.54
C ILE A 30 -1.44 24.01 -10.12
N CYS A 31 -0.55 23.58 -11.01
CA CYS A 31 0.54 22.68 -10.64
C CYS A 31 1.42 23.27 -9.54
N TYR A 32 1.70 24.57 -9.57
CA TYR A 32 2.43 25.23 -8.49
C TYR A 32 1.65 25.22 -7.17
N GLU A 33 0.35 25.51 -7.20
CA GLU A 33 -0.50 25.51 -6.01
C GLU A 33 -0.59 24.11 -5.39
N VAL A 34 -0.77 23.09 -6.22
CA VAL A 34 -0.81 21.68 -5.79
C VAL A 34 0.54 21.24 -5.20
N ALA A 35 1.66 21.63 -5.81
CA ALA A 35 2.99 21.33 -5.30
C ALA A 35 3.28 22.04 -3.96
N LEU A 36 2.80 23.27 -3.78
CA LEU A 36 2.91 24.01 -2.52
C LEU A 36 2.06 23.38 -1.39
N ASN A 37 1.03 22.61 -1.75
CA ASN A 37 0.15 21.91 -0.83
C ASN A 37 0.49 20.41 -0.70
N ASP A 38 1.72 20.01 -1.02
CA ASP A 38 2.23 18.64 -0.90
C ASP A 38 1.39 17.59 -1.67
N PHE A 39 0.83 17.97 -2.82
CA PHE A 39 0.12 17.05 -3.74
C PHE A 39 -1.12 16.35 -3.14
N ARG A 40 -1.74 16.94 -2.10
CA ARG A 40 -2.88 16.34 -1.40
C ARG A 40 -4.23 16.57 -2.08
N GLN A 41 -4.28 17.35 -3.15
CA GLN A 41 -5.53 17.71 -3.82
C GLN A 41 -6.17 16.51 -4.51
N THR A 42 -7.43 16.28 -4.18
CA THR A 42 -8.30 15.32 -4.87
C THR A 42 -8.64 15.80 -6.28
N ARG A 43 -9.06 14.87 -7.15
CA ARG A 43 -9.51 15.18 -8.51
C ARG A 43 -10.60 16.27 -8.55
N GLN A 44 -11.55 16.23 -7.62
CA GLN A 44 -12.62 17.23 -7.55
C GLN A 44 -12.08 18.62 -7.19
N GLU A 45 -11.08 18.70 -6.31
CA GLU A 45 -10.42 19.96 -5.96
C GLU A 45 -9.62 20.52 -7.15
N ILE A 46 -8.94 19.66 -7.92
CA ILE A 46 -8.25 20.05 -9.16
C ILE A 46 -9.24 20.60 -10.20
N GLU A 47 -10.40 19.95 -10.36
CA GLU A 47 -11.45 20.44 -11.26
C GLU A 47 -11.99 21.81 -10.80
N ALA A 48 -12.18 22.01 -9.49
CA ALA A 48 -12.61 23.29 -8.93
C ALA A 48 -11.56 24.39 -9.18
N LEU A 49 -10.28 24.11 -8.95
CA LEU A 49 -9.17 25.02 -9.24
C LEU A 49 -9.11 25.39 -10.73
N ALA A 50 -9.29 24.42 -11.63
CA ALA A 50 -9.31 24.65 -13.07
C ALA A 50 -10.46 25.56 -13.49
N ILE A 51 -11.66 25.38 -12.92
CA ILE A 51 -12.81 26.26 -13.19
C ILE A 51 -12.51 27.70 -12.76
N VAL A 52 -12.03 27.88 -11.52
CA VAL A 52 -11.76 29.20 -10.95
C VAL A 52 -10.66 29.91 -11.74
N LYS A 53 -9.55 29.23 -12.00
CA LYS A 53 -8.41 29.79 -12.73
C LYS A 53 -8.74 30.12 -14.18
N MET A 54 -9.48 29.27 -14.87
CA MET A 54 -9.84 29.53 -16.26
C MET A 54 -10.79 30.73 -16.37
N LYS A 55 -11.75 30.88 -15.43
CA LYS A 55 -12.62 32.06 -15.35
C LYS A 55 -11.85 33.34 -15.01
N GLU A 56 -10.94 33.29 -14.03
CA GLU A 56 -10.11 34.43 -13.63
C GLU A 56 -9.23 34.94 -14.79
N LEU A 57 -8.60 34.01 -15.53
CA LEU A 57 -7.76 34.35 -16.68
C LEU A 57 -8.57 34.89 -17.85
N CYS A 58 -9.70 34.26 -18.20
CA CYS A 58 -10.58 34.79 -19.24
C CYS A 58 -11.10 36.19 -18.91
N ALA A 59 -11.49 36.45 -17.65
CA ALA A 59 -11.93 37.77 -17.20
C ALA A 59 -10.82 38.81 -17.24
N SER A 60 -9.64 38.50 -16.70
CA SER A 60 -8.50 39.43 -16.62
C SER A 60 -7.93 39.81 -17.98
N TYR A 61 -7.99 38.91 -18.96
CA TYR A 61 -7.55 39.16 -20.34
C TYR A 61 -8.68 39.57 -21.29
N SER A 62 -9.92 39.71 -20.80
CA SER A 62 -11.12 40.04 -21.59
C SER A 62 -11.30 39.10 -22.80
N LYS A 63 -11.00 37.81 -22.61
CA LYS A 63 -11.19 36.76 -23.61
C LYS A 63 -12.42 35.95 -23.24
N LYS A 64 -13.36 35.81 -24.18
CA LYS A 64 -14.52 34.94 -24.01
C LYS A 64 -14.19 33.58 -24.60
N ASP A 65 -14.23 32.55 -23.76
CA ASP A 65 -14.07 31.18 -24.21
C ASP A 65 -15.42 30.64 -24.71
N PRO A 66 -15.54 30.24 -25.99
CA PRO A 66 -16.77 29.64 -26.50
C PRO A 66 -17.12 28.30 -25.86
N ASN A 67 -16.14 27.61 -25.28
CA ASN A 67 -16.32 26.28 -24.71
C ASN A 67 -15.65 26.15 -23.34
N GLU A 68 -16.08 27.01 -22.41
CA GLU A 68 -15.56 27.04 -21.03
C GLU A 68 -15.51 25.63 -20.40
N ARG A 69 -16.58 24.84 -20.60
CA ARG A 69 -16.71 23.52 -19.98
C ARG A 69 -15.61 22.56 -20.42
N ASP A 70 -15.35 22.48 -21.72
CA ASP A 70 -14.33 21.57 -22.22
C ASP A 70 -12.92 22.13 -21.99
N SER A 71 -12.78 23.45 -21.96
CA SER A 71 -11.51 24.13 -21.65
C SER A 71 -11.01 23.88 -20.24
N TRP A 72 -11.83 24.09 -19.19
CA TRP A 72 -11.37 23.80 -17.83
C TRP A 72 -11.20 22.30 -17.58
N ARG A 73 -11.97 21.45 -18.27
CA ARG A 73 -11.76 19.99 -18.24
C ARG A 73 -10.44 19.59 -18.87
N ALA A 74 -10.04 20.21 -19.97
CA ALA A 74 -8.73 19.98 -20.58
C ALA A 74 -7.61 20.38 -19.61
N VAL A 75 -7.69 21.59 -19.03
CA VAL A 75 -6.72 22.06 -18.02
C VAL A 75 -6.65 21.10 -16.82
N ALA A 76 -7.78 20.65 -16.29
CA ALA A 76 -7.80 19.72 -15.17
C ALA A 76 -7.14 18.36 -15.51
N ARG A 77 -7.34 17.85 -16.73
CA ARG A 77 -6.65 16.64 -17.22
C ARG A 77 -5.14 16.88 -17.35
N ASP A 78 -4.73 17.97 -17.99
CA ASP A 78 -3.31 18.29 -18.19
C ASP A 78 -2.57 18.44 -16.84
N VAL A 79 -3.23 19.03 -15.84
CA VAL A 79 -2.70 19.10 -14.46
C VAL A 79 -2.60 17.70 -13.86
N TRP A 80 -3.63 16.88 -13.99
CA TRP A 80 -3.61 15.52 -13.46
C TRP A 80 -2.49 14.69 -14.07
N ASP A 81 -2.31 14.77 -15.39
CA ASP A 81 -1.27 14.08 -16.15
C ASP A 81 0.14 14.58 -15.79
N THR A 82 0.29 15.87 -15.48
CA THR A 82 1.59 16.48 -15.13
C THR A 82 1.99 16.22 -13.68
N VAL A 83 1.03 16.34 -12.76
CA VAL A 83 1.31 16.24 -11.33
C VAL A 83 1.42 14.76 -10.91
N GLY A 84 0.74 13.87 -11.62
CA GLY A 84 0.81 12.44 -11.33
C GLY A 84 0.45 12.16 -9.88
N VAL A 85 -0.52 12.91 -9.31
CA VAL A 85 -1.13 12.57 -8.02
C VAL A 85 -1.85 11.27 -8.28
N GLY A 86 -1.06 10.21 -8.11
CA GLY A 86 -1.41 8.83 -8.13
C GLY A 86 -2.73 8.72 -7.41
N ASP A 87 -3.74 8.45 -8.22
CA ASP A 87 -4.68 7.47 -7.75
C ASP A 87 -3.88 6.19 -7.53
N GLU A 88 -3.30 6.02 -6.33
CA GLU A 88 -2.78 4.73 -5.88
C GLU A 88 -3.93 3.70 -5.72
N ARG A 89 -5.13 3.98 -6.29
CA ARG A 89 -6.26 3.07 -6.44
C ARG A 89 -6.80 2.97 -7.89
N ILE A 90 -6.20 3.61 -8.90
CA ILE A 90 -6.51 3.36 -10.34
C ILE A 90 -5.28 2.73 -10.99
N GLU A 91 -4.95 1.52 -10.54
CA GLU A 91 -4.46 0.50 -11.48
C GLU A 91 -5.68 -0.06 -12.21
N ASP A 92 -6.24 0.67 -13.17
CA ASP A 92 -7.20 0.18 -14.20
C ASP A 92 -7.99 1.39 -14.72
N VAL A 93 -7.98 1.69 -16.03
CA VAL A 93 -9.18 2.09 -16.82
C VAL A 93 -8.90 2.92 -18.09
N VAL A 94 -7.68 3.32 -18.47
CA VAL A 94 -7.61 4.20 -19.68
C VAL A 94 -6.56 3.93 -20.73
N THR A 95 -6.32 2.66 -21.09
CA THR A 95 -5.84 2.33 -22.44
C THR A 95 -6.41 1.01 -22.95
N ASN A 96 -7.48 1.11 -23.75
CA ASN A 96 -7.95 0.19 -24.81
C ASN A 96 -7.67 -1.33 -24.69
N GLY A 97 -8.70 -2.13 -24.35
CA GLY A 97 -8.72 -3.59 -24.57
C GLY A 97 -9.61 -4.37 -23.58
N PRO A 98 -10.10 -5.59 -23.91
CA PRO A 98 -11.03 -6.34 -23.07
C PRO A 98 -10.39 -6.69 -21.72
N ARG A 99 -11.13 -6.34 -20.66
CA ARG A 99 -10.75 -6.21 -19.24
C ARG A 99 -9.87 -7.36 -18.67
N PRO A 100 -8.59 -7.10 -18.35
CA PRO A 100 -7.74 -7.98 -17.52
C PRO A 100 -8.02 -7.84 -16.01
N GLY A 101 -8.52 -6.69 -15.55
CA GLY A 101 -8.67 -6.38 -14.11
C GLY A 101 -9.71 -7.21 -13.35
N VAL A 102 -10.78 -7.68 -14.02
CA VAL A 102 -11.77 -8.58 -13.39
C VAL A 102 -11.13 -9.93 -13.06
N VAL A 103 -10.29 -10.46 -13.97
CA VAL A 103 -9.61 -11.74 -13.78
C VAL A 103 -8.61 -11.67 -12.63
N VAL A 104 -7.85 -10.56 -12.53
CA VAL A 104 -6.88 -10.38 -11.44
C VAL A 104 -7.56 -10.21 -10.08
N MET A 105 -8.70 -9.52 -10.03
CA MET A 105 -9.47 -9.36 -8.79
C MET A 105 -10.15 -10.66 -8.36
N ASP A 106 -10.66 -11.44 -9.30
CA ASP A 106 -11.21 -12.78 -9.05
C ASP A 106 -10.11 -13.76 -8.59
N ASP A 107 -8.93 -13.72 -9.20
CA ASP A 107 -7.77 -14.54 -8.79
C ASP A 107 -7.29 -14.19 -7.38
N LEU A 108 -7.22 -12.88 -7.06
CA LEU A 108 -6.86 -12.42 -5.73
C LEU A 108 -7.92 -12.85 -4.70
N LYS A 109 -9.20 -12.81 -5.07
CA LYS A 109 -10.28 -13.30 -4.22
C LYS A 109 -10.16 -14.79 -3.93
N VAL A 110 -9.87 -15.60 -4.95
CA VAL A 110 -9.61 -17.05 -4.78
C VAL A 110 -8.41 -17.30 -3.86
N HIS A 111 -7.36 -16.48 -3.93
CA HIS A 111 -6.21 -16.59 -3.04
C HIS A 111 -6.55 -16.24 -1.60
N ILE A 112 -7.39 -15.22 -1.38
CA ILE A 112 -7.90 -14.85 -0.06
C ILE A 112 -8.73 -16.00 0.52
N ASP A 113 -9.71 -16.52 -0.22
CA ASP A 113 -10.56 -17.63 0.22
C ASP A 113 -9.71 -18.87 0.57
N LYS A 114 -8.68 -19.17 -0.23
CA LYS A 114 -7.76 -20.28 0.02
C LYS A 114 -6.90 -20.09 1.28
N LEU A 115 -6.48 -18.85 1.58
CA LEU A 115 -5.76 -18.55 2.81
C LEU A 115 -6.67 -18.65 4.03
N GLU A 116 -7.95 -18.28 3.92
CA GLU A 116 -8.95 -18.46 4.97
C GLU A 116 -9.20 -19.95 5.28
N ASP A 117 -9.30 -20.78 4.25
CA ASP A 117 -9.43 -22.24 4.39
C ASP A 117 -8.22 -22.86 5.10
N ILE A 118 -7.01 -22.47 4.71
CA ILE A 118 -5.77 -22.93 5.35
C ILE A 118 -5.75 -22.50 6.83
N LEU A 119 -6.15 -21.27 7.12
CA LEU A 119 -6.20 -20.75 8.49
C LEU A 119 -7.20 -21.54 9.36
N HIS A 120 -8.37 -21.86 8.82
CA HIS A 120 -9.39 -22.68 9.49
C HIS A 120 -8.90 -24.12 9.76
N GLU A 121 -8.23 -24.73 8.79
CA GLU A 121 -7.69 -26.08 8.93
C GLU A 121 -6.56 -26.14 9.96
N VAL A 122 -5.63 -25.17 9.95
CA VAL A 122 -4.57 -25.06 10.97
C VAL A 122 -5.17 -24.89 12.36
N LYS A 123 -6.22 -24.10 12.51
CA LYS A 123 -6.94 -23.93 13.80
C LYS A 123 -7.56 -25.24 14.29
N LYS A 124 -8.18 -26.01 13.39
CA LYS A 124 -8.78 -27.31 13.71
C LYS A 124 -7.72 -28.33 14.14
N GLN A 125 -6.62 -28.42 13.39
CA GLN A 125 -5.50 -29.30 13.75
C GLN A 125 -4.88 -28.94 15.10
N ASN A 126 -4.77 -27.64 15.40
CA ASN A 126 -4.24 -27.17 16.68
C ASN A 126 -5.14 -27.62 17.84
N ASN A 127 -6.45 -27.38 17.75
CA ASN A 127 -7.40 -27.81 18.78
C ASN A 127 -7.38 -29.34 19.02
N MET A 128 -7.24 -30.14 17.96
CA MET A 128 -7.16 -31.60 18.08
C MET A 128 -5.85 -32.03 18.77
N LYS A 129 -4.72 -31.45 18.37
CA LYS A 129 -3.41 -31.70 19.00
C LYS A 129 -3.40 -31.27 20.47
N ASP A 130 -4.05 -30.17 20.82
CA ASP A 130 -4.16 -29.71 22.20
C ASP A 130 -4.96 -30.70 23.08
N GLU A 131 -6.02 -31.31 22.53
CA GLU A 131 -6.79 -32.33 23.24
C GLU A 131 -6.03 -33.65 23.39
N GLU A 132 -5.24 -34.03 22.38
CA GLU A 132 -4.31 -35.17 22.48
C GLU A 132 -3.23 -34.92 23.53
N ILE A 133 -2.61 -33.73 23.54
CA ILE A 133 -1.63 -33.31 24.55
C ILE A 133 -2.26 -33.35 25.95
N ARG A 134 -3.49 -32.84 26.10
CA ARG A 134 -4.22 -32.87 27.37
C ARG A 134 -4.48 -34.30 27.84
N THR A 135 -4.89 -35.18 26.92
CA THR A 135 -5.15 -36.60 27.21
C THR A 135 -3.87 -37.33 27.63
N LEU A 136 -2.77 -37.10 26.92
CA LEU A 136 -1.46 -37.69 27.23
C LEU A 136 -0.94 -37.18 28.58
N ARG A 137 -1.04 -35.88 28.86
CA ARG A 137 -0.69 -35.30 30.17
C ARG A 137 -1.51 -35.93 31.30
N ASN A 138 -2.83 -36.09 31.12
CA ASN A 138 -3.67 -36.75 32.11
C ASN A 138 -3.29 -38.22 32.36
N LYS A 139 -2.90 -38.96 31.31
CA LYS A 139 -2.41 -40.34 31.44
C LYS A 139 -1.06 -40.40 32.17
N MET A 140 -0.14 -39.48 31.85
CA MET A 140 1.15 -39.36 32.50
C MET A 140 0.99 -39.13 34.01
N VAL A 141 0.13 -38.18 34.42
CA VAL A 141 -0.17 -37.91 35.83
C VAL A 141 -0.75 -39.13 36.55
N LYS A 142 -1.57 -39.95 35.86
CA LYS A 142 -2.07 -41.21 36.44
C LYS A 142 -0.96 -42.24 36.59
N MET A 143 -0.06 -42.36 35.62
CA MET A 143 1.10 -43.25 35.69
C MET A 143 2.06 -42.83 36.81
N GLU A 144 2.26 -41.53 37.04
CA GLU A 144 3.05 -41.01 38.17
C GLU A 144 2.47 -41.42 39.53
N LYS A 145 1.14 -41.55 39.64
CA LYS A 145 0.47 -42.03 40.87
C LYS A 145 0.54 -43.56 41.06
N VAL A 146 0.85 -44.30 40.00
CA VAL A 146 0.90 -45.77 40.01
C VAL A 146 2.33 -46.30 40.23
N LEU A 147 3.35 -45.43 40.19
CA LEU A 147 4.69 -45.77 40.70
C LEU A 147 4.63 -45.81 42.24
N PRO A 148 4.78 -46.99 42.88
CA PRO A 148 5.14 -47.03 44.28
C PRO A 148 6.51 -46.37 44.40
N LEU A 149 6.66 -45.49 45.38
CA LEU A 149 7.89 -44.78 45.71
C LEU A 149 9.01 -45.80 45.97
N ILE A 150 9.77 -46.19 44.94
CA ILE A 150 11.04 -46.87 45.12
C ILE A 150 11.97 -45.76 45.60
N THR A 151 12.15 -45.65 46.91
CA THR A 151 13.24 -44.89 47.52
C THR A 151 14.56 -45.55 47.14
N PRO A 152 15.55 -44.80 46.65
CA PRO A 152 16.92 -45.05 47.02
C PRO A 152 17.33 -43.95 47.98
N GLU A 153 17.32 -44.27 49.27
CA GLU A 153 18.24 -43.61 50.19
C GLU A 153 19.66 -43.90 49.71
N SER A 154 20.32 -42.91 49.08
CA SER A 154 21.78 -42.72 49.11
C SER A 154 22.15 -41.37 48.50
N GLN A 155 22.66 -40.49 49.38
CA GLN A 155 23.73 -39.48 49.22
C GLN A 155 24.20 -39.15 47.78
N GLU A 156 24.42 -37.91 47.35
CA GLU A 156 25.14 -36.82 48.02
C GLU A 156 24.95 -35.47 47.26
N LYS A 157 24.60 -34.41 48.01
CA LYS A 157 24.84 -32.95 47.84
C LYS A 157 25.22 -32.34 46.45
N PRO A 158 24.48 -31.31 45.96
CA PRO A 158 25.00 -30.39 44.94
C PRO A 158 25.57 -29.11 45.58
N PRO A 159 26.72 -28.55 45.14
CA PRO A 159 27.02 -27.15 45.35
C PRO A 159 26.52 -26.29 44.18
N VAL A 160 26.02 -25.13 44.58
CA VAL A 160 25.32 -24.10 43.82
C VAL A 160 26.25 -23.24 42.94
N ALA A 161 25.73 -22.86 41.77
CA ALA A 161 25.99 -21.69 40.93
C ALA A 161 27.40 -21.40 40.38
N THR A 162 27.50 -21.33 39.05
CA THR A 162 27.92 -20.10 38.35
C THR A 162 27.53 -20.12 36.87
N SER A 163 26.96 -19.01 36.43
CA SER A 163 26.76 -18.60 35.04
C SER A 163 28.03 -18.74 34.19
N THR A 164 27.92 -19.25 32.95
CA THR A 164 28.62 -18.70 31.77
C THR A 164 27.98 -19.25 30.49
N THR A 165 27.68 -18.30 29.61
CA THR A 165 27.21 -18.40 28.24
C THR A 165 28.14 -19.17 27.30
N SER A 166 27.54 -19.66 26.21
CA SER A 166 28.08 -19.77 24.83
C SER A 166 28.24 -21.17 24.24
N ALA A 167 27.49 -21.34 23.14
CA ALA A 167 27.77 -22.08 21.90
C ALA A 167 28.27 -23.54 21.96
N THR A 168 27.61 -24.43 21.22
CA THR A 168 28.12 -24.96 19.93
C THR A 168 27.12 -25.99 19.36
N SER A 169 26.44 -25.66 18.25
CA SER A 169 25.69 -26.63 17.44
C SER A 169 26.62 -27.26 16.41
N HIS A 170 26.86 -28.57 16.53
CA HIS A 170 27.58 -29.37 15.57
C HIS A 170 26.71 -29.78 14.37
N LYS A 171 27.21 -29.44 13.18
CA LYS A 171 27.34 -30.28 11.97
C LYS A 171 26.07 -30.73 11.23
N ARG A 172 25.74 -29.96 10.18
CA ARG A 172 24.92 -30.38 9.02
C ARG A 172 25.74 -31.34 8.14
N ARG A 173 25.27 -32.59 7.97
CA ARG A 173 25.77 -33.54 6.97
C ARG A 173 24.95 -33.42 5.69
N GLU A 174 25.66 -33.46 4.57
CA GLU A 174 25.19 -33.43 3.17
C GLU A 174 24.40 -34.68 2.77
N THR A 175 23.53 -34.51 1.75
CA THR A 175 23.41 -35.32 0.50
C THR A 175 22.22 -34.72 -0.28
N SER A 176 22.42 -33.98 -1.38
CA SER A 176 22.72 -34.40 -2.77
C SER A 176 21.60 -35.24 -3.43
N LEU A 177 21.39 -34.96 -4.74
CA LEU A 177 20.49 -35.55 -5.74
C LEU A 177 19.02 -35.03 -5.76
N ALA A 178 18.42 -34.66 -6.88
CA ALA A 178 18.84 -34.70 -8.28
C ALA A 178 18.00 -33.72 -9.14
N ARG A 179 18.67 -33.07 -10.10
CA ARG A 179 18.06 -32.45 -11.29
C ARG A 179 17.88 -33.51 -12.38
N LYS A 180 16.72 -33.51 -13.04
CA LYS A 180 16.43 -33.97 -14.42
C LYS A 180 14.91 -33.80 -14.61
N ALA A 181 14.36 -33.29 -15.70
CA ALA A 181 14.85 -32.74 -16.96
C ALA A 181 13.82 -31.72 -17.42
#